data_AF-A0A956E526-F1
#
_entry.id   AF-A0A956E526-F1
#
_cell.length_a   1.000
_cell.length_b   1.000
_cell.length_c   1.000
_cell.angle_alpha   90.00
_cell.angle_beta   90.00
_cell.angle_gamma   90.00
#
_symmetry.space_group_name_H-M   'P 1'
#
loop_
_entity.id
_entity.type
_entity.pdbx_description
1 polymer ?
#
loop_
_entity_poly.entity_id
_entity_poly.type
_entity_poly.pdbx_seq_one_letter_code
_entity_poly.pdbx_strand_id
1 'polypeptide(L)'
;MIPRPIHPFPARMAGSIPWEVLEATNREKLRVLDPMVGSGTTAVVARALGHEAVGFDTDPLAILIAQTWCDDVDADAVRRAAHRVLKRATAAARAVDVDDAYPRNADEETKTFTRYWFDDTNRRQLAALASAIQATRKVGVRRVLWCSFSR
;
A
#
# COMPACT_ATOMS: atom_id res chain seq x y z
N MET A 1 -3.66 -13.82 -17.87
CA MET A 1 -3.32 -12.39 -18.13
C MET A 1 -2.40 -11.93 -17.01
N ILE A 2 -1.22 -11.42 -17.36
CA ILE A 2 -0.22 -10.94 -16.38
C ILE A 2 -0.82 -9.79 -15.55
N PRO A 3 -0.78 -9.83 -14.20
CA PRO A 3 -1.27 -8.77 -13.35
C PRO A 3 -0.61 -7.42 -13.64
N ARG A 4 -1.40 -6.34 -13.63
CA ARG A 4 -0.88 -4.98 -13.85
C ARG A 4 -0.44 -4.30 -12.54
N PRO A 5 0.68 -3.55 -12.55
CA PRO A 5 1.12 -2.71 -11.43
C PRO A 5 0.02 -1.82 -10.82
N ILE A 6 -0.07 -1.79 -9.48
CA ILE A 6 -1.00 -0.91 -8.75
C ILE A 6 -0.34 0.33 -8.12
N HIS A 7 1.00 0.40 -8.12
CA HIS A 7 1.80 1.48 -7.50
C HIS A 7 3.10 1.69 -8.29
N PRO A 8 3.60 2.93 -8.47
CA PRO A 8 4.82 3.25 -9.19
C PRO A 8 6.07 3.01 -8.31
N PHE A 9 6.13 1.87 -7.63
CA PHE A 9 7.32 1.50 -6.85
C PHE A 9 8.53 1.34 -7.81
N PRO A 10 9.71 1.86 -7.47
CA PRO A 10 10.88 1.79 -8.35
C PRO A 10 11.43 0.37 -8.48
N ALA A 11 12.32 0.17 -9.47
CA ALA A 11 13.13 -1.05 -9.65
C ALA A 11 12.36 -2.38 -9.62
N ARG A 12 11.17 -2.43 -10.24
CA ARG A 12 10.31 -3.62 -10.26
C ARG A 12 10.78 -4.64 -11.28
N MET A 13 10.76 -5.91 -10.91
CA MET A 13 10.82 -7.01 -11.87
C MET A 13 9.63 -6.95 -12.84
N ALA A 14 9.91 -7.19 -14.13
CA ALA A 14 8.88 -7.31 -15.16
C ALA A 14 8.02 -8.56 -14.91
N GLY A 15 6.69 -8.40 -14.95
CA GLY A 15 5.76 -9.49 -14.61
C GLY A 15 5.81 -10.70 -15.54
N SER A 16 6.31 -10.54 -16.77
CA SER A 16 6.51 -11.66 -17.72
C SER A 16 7.54 -12.67 -17.21
N ILE A 17 8.58 -12.23 -16.50
CA ILE A 17 9.66 -13.10 -16.02
C ILE A 17 9.13 -14.20 -15.08
N PRO A 18 8.49 -13.88 -13.94
CA PRO A 18 7.93 -14.92 -13.08
C PRO A 18 6.74 -15.63 -13.75
N TRP A 19 6.06 -15.00 -14.71
CA TRP A 19 4.93 -15.63 -15.40
C TRP A 19 5.40 -16.79 -16.26
N GLU A 20 6.38 -16.55 -17.14
CA GLU A 20 6.94 -17.57 -18.04
C GLU A 20 7.54 -18.74 -17.25
N VAL A 21 8.24 -18.45 -16.15
CA VAL A 21 8.84 -19.48 -15.28
C VAL A 21 7.78 -20.35 -14.60
N LEU A 22 6.75 -19.72 -14.02
CA LEU A 22 5.73 -20.46 -13.27
C LEU A 22 4.71 -21.15 -14.18
N GLU A 23 4.33 -20.54 -15.31
CA GLU A 23 3.42 -21.15 -16.29
C GLU A 23 4.02 -22.42 -16.91
N ALA A 24 5.35 -22.48 -17.07
CA ALA A 24 6.06 -23.65 -17.59
C ALA A 24 6.12 -24.83 -16.59
N THR A 25 5.78 -24.62 -15.31
CA THR A 25 5.79 -25.71 -14.32
C THR A 25 4.55 -26.60 -14.44
N ASN A 26 4.74 -27.91 -14.33
CA ASN A 26 3.80 -28.95 -14.80
C ASN A 26 2.58 -29.17 -13.88
N ARG A 27 1.78 -28.12 -13.65
CA ARG A 27 0.44 -28.09 -13.02
C ARG A 27 0.30 -28.47 -11.55
N GLU A 28 1.34 -28.90 -10.86
CA GLU A 28 1.27 -28.98 -9.40
C GLU A 28 1.35 -27.58 -8.78
N LYS A 29 0.49 -27.36 -7.77
CA LYS A 29 0.51 -26.13 -6.98
C LYS A 29 1.87 -26.03 -6.27
N LEU A 30 2.55 -24.91 -6.47
CA LEU A 30 3.89 -24.66 -5.90
C LEU A 30 3.77 -23.73 -4.70
N ARG A 31 4.82 -23.74 -3.88
CA ARG A 31 5.04 -22.75 -2.83
C ARG A 31 6.26 -21.93 -3.18
N VAL A 32 6.03 -20.71 -3.68
CA VAL A 32 7.05 -19.80 -4.18
C VAL A 32 7.56 -18.93 -3.04
N LEU A 33 8.86 -18.89 -2.82
CA LEU A 33 9.51 -17.99 -1.87
C LEU A 33 10.23 -16.88 -2.64
N ASP A 34 9.94 -15.63 -2.28
CA ASP A 34 10.70 -14.48 -2.71
C ASP A 34 11.30 -13.75 -1.50
N PRO A 35 12.62 -13.88 -1.24
CA PRO A 35 13.25 -13.28 -0.06
C PRO A 35 13.43 -11.75 -0.18
N MET A 36 13.19 -11.16 -1.35
CA MET A 36 13.30 -9.72 -1.63
C MET A 36 12.13 -9.30 -2.54
N VAL A 37 10.92 -9.51 -2.04
CA VAL A 37 9.68 -9.48 -2.84
C VAL A 37 9.35 -8.10 -3.42
N GLY A 38 9.94 -7.04 -2.87
CA GLY A 38 9.67 -5.67 -3.25
C GLY A 38 8.16 -5.39 -3.26
N SER A 39 7.69 -4.69 -4.31
CA SER A 39 6.27 -4.39 -4.47
C SER A 39 5.36 -5.58 -4.85
N GLY A 40 5.87 -6.82 -4.87
CA GLY A 40 5.02 -8.01 -4.95
C GLY A 40 4.85 -8.67 -6.31
N THR A 41 5.64 -8.34 -7.33
CA THR A 41 5.45 -8.89 -8.69
C THR A 41 5.47 -10.43 -8.70
N THR A 42 6.44 -11.06 -8.03
CA THR A 42 6.52 -12.53 -7.94
C THR A 42 5.29 -13.11 -7.25
N ALA A 43 4.91 -12.53 -6.10
CA ALA A 43 3.81 -13.01 -5.29
C ALA A 43 2.46 -12.94 -6.00
N VAL A 44 2.16 -11.82 -6.67
CA VAL A 44 0.88 -11.65 -7.37
C VAL A 44 0.79 -12.53 -8.62
N VAL A 45 1.91 -12.76 -9.32
CA VAL A 45 1.96 -13.65 -10.49
C VAL A 45 1.78 -15.10 -10.07
N ALA A 46 2.51 -15.54 -9.03
CA ALA A 46 2.34 -16.88 -8.46
C ALA A 46 0.89 -17.12 -8.03
N ARG A 47 0.29 -16.16 -7.33
CA ARG A 47 -1.14 -16.20 -6.97
C ARG A 47 -2.05 -16.28 -8.19
N ALA A 48 -1.82 -15.47 -9.22
CA ALA A 48 -2.63 -15.43 -10.44
C ALA A 48 -2.60 -16.75 -11.23
N LEU A 49 -1.51 -17.53 -11.10
CA LEU A 49 -1.35 -18.85 -11.68
C LEU A 49 -1.81 -19.99 -10.73
N GLY A 50 -2.33 -19.66 -9.54
CA GLY A 50 -2.87 -20.63 -8.58
C GLY A 50 -1.85 -21.21 -7.59
N HIS A 51 -0.61 -20.72 -7.58
CA HIS A 51 0.41 -21.12 -6.61
C HIS A 51 0.26 -20.36 -5.27
N GLU A 52 0.90 -20.88 -4.23
CA GLU A 52 1.13 -20.15 -2.98
C GLU A 52 2.42 -19.35 -3.06
N ALA A 53 2.42 -18.16 -2.45
CA ALA A 53 3.59 -17.31 -2.38
C ALA A 53 3.86 -16.83 -0.95
N VAL A 54 5.14 -16.79 -0.58
CA VAL A 54 5.65 -16.18 0.65
C VAL A 54 6.71 -15.19 0.24
N GLY A 55 6.58 -13.94 0.70
CA GLY A 55 7.49 -12.85 0.36
C GLY A 55 8.03 -12.15 1.58
N PHE A 56 9.31 -11.77 1.55
CA PHE A 56 9.97 -10.95 2.57
C PHE A 56 10.54 -9.69 1.92
N ASP A 57 10.50 -8.58 2.63
CA ASP A 57 11.19 -7.34 2.27
C ASP A 57 11.47 -6.53 3.54
N THR A 58 12.41 -5.60 3.51
CA THR A 58 12.70 -4.70 4.62
C THR A 58 11.93 -3.38 4.50
N ASP A 59 11.50 -3.01 3.29
CA ASP A 59 10.73 -1.80 3.06
C ASP A 59 9.24 -2.01 3.44
N PRO A 60 8.73 -1.32 4.47
CA PRO A 60 7.33 -1.43 4.87
C PRO A 60 6.35 -0.97 3.78
N LEU A 61 6.74 -0.03 2.91
CA LEU A 61 5.92 0.39 1.77
C LEU A 61 5.85 -0.71 0.71
N ALA A 62 6.97 -1.37 0.43
CA ALA A 62 7.02 -2.50 -0.49
C ALA A 62 6.08 -3.63 -0.04
N ILE A 63 6.14 -3.99 1.25
CA ILE A 63 5.24 -4.97 1.88
C ILE A 63 3.77 -4.53 1.78
N LEU A 64 3.46 -3.26 2.07
CA LEU A 64 2.10 -2.73 1.97
C LEU A 64 1.55 -2.89 0.53
N ILE A 65 2.35 -2.55 -0.48
CA ILE A 65 1.95 -2.66 -1.89
C ILE A 65 1.77 -4.13 -2.28
N ALA A 66 2.73 -4.99 -1.92
CA ALA A 66 2.68 -6.43 -2.23
C ALA A 66 1.43 -7.08 -1.63
N GLN A 67 1.13 -6.81 -0.36
CA GLN A 67 -0.09 -7.29 0.30
C GLN A 67 -1.35 -6.73 -0.37
N THR A 68 -1.38 -5.44 -0.72
CA THR A 68 -2.54 -4.82 -1.39
C THR A 68 -2.80 -5.45 -2.75
N TRP A 69 -1.76 -5.76 -3.50
CA TRP A 69 -1.88 -6.34 -4.84
C TRP A 69 -2.33 -7.81 -4.80
N CYS A 70 -2.01 -8.52 -3.71
CA CYS A 70 -2.40 -9.91 -3.49
C CYS A 70 -3.74 -10.08 -2.76
N ASP A 71 -4.33 -9.02 -2.20
CA ASP A 71 -5.59 -9.09 -1.48
C ASP A 71 -6.80 -9.27 -2.42
N ASP A 72 -7.82 -9.98 -1.92
CA ASP A 72 -9.18 -9.93 -2.47
C ASP A 72 -9.99 -8.85 -1.76
N VAL A 73 -10.35 -7.79 -2.50
CA VAL A 73 -11.07 -6.66 -1.95
C VAL A 73 -12.30 -6.31 -2.80
N ASP A 74 -13.43 -6.12 -2.11
CA ASP A 74 -14.65 -5.55 -2.69
C ASP A 74 -14.40 -4.07 -3.04
N ALA A 75 -14.36 -3.78 -4.34
CA ALA A 75 -14.10 -2.44 -4.88
C ALA A 75 -15.14 -1.41 -4.42
N ASP A 76 -16.41 -1.79 -4.29
CA ASP A 76 -17.45 -0.86 -3.86
C ASP A 76 -17.36 -0.60 -2.35
N ALA A 77 -16.96 -1.61 -1.56
CA ALA A 77 -16.62 -1.38 -0.16
C ALA A 77 -15.46 -0.39 0.00
N VAL A 78 -14.41 -0.50 -0.85
CA VAL A 78 -13.29 0.46 -0.87
C VAL A 78 -13.78 1.84 -1.24
N ARG A 79 -14.54 2.01 -2.33
CA ARG A 79 -15.08 3.30 -2.75
C ARG A 79 -15.92 3.95 -1.65
N ARG A 80 -16.84 3.21 -1.04
CA ARG A 80 -17.66 3.71 0.08
C ARG A 80 -16.79 4.12 1.27
N ALA A 81 -15.73 3.36 1.58
CA ALA A 81 -14.80 3.71 2.65
C ALA A 81 -13.99 4.98 2.31
N ALA A 82 -13.48 5.10 1.09
CA ALA A 82 -12.74 6.26 0.61
C ALA A 82 -13.56 7.55 0.75
N HIS A 83 -14.84 7.54 0.34
CA HIS A 83 -15.73 8.69 0.52
C HIS A 83 -15.92 9.07 1.99
N ARG A 84 -16.08 8.08 2.89
CA ARG A 84 -16.19 8.35 4.33
C ARG A 84 -14.90 8.89 4.92
N VAL A 85 -13.75 8.36 4.51
CA VAL A 85 -12.43 8.80 4.93
C VAL A 85 -12.19 10.23 4.48
N LEU A 86 -12.43 10.56 3.22
CA LEU A 86 -12.31 11.91 2.69
C LEU A 86 -13.21 12.89 3.45
N LYS A 87 -14.50 12.57 3.60
CA LYS A 87 -15.44 13.43 4.35
C LYS A 87 -14.95 13.72 5.77
N ARG A 88 -14.45 12.71 6.48
CA ARG A 88 -13.91 12.86 7.85
C ARG A 88 -12.63 13.69 7.86
N ALA A 89 -11.69 13.39 6.97
CA ALA A 89 -10.42 14.08 6.86
C ALA A 89 -10.62 15.57 6.56
N THR A 90 -11.47 15.91 5.59
CA THR A 90 -11.78 17.30 5.24
C THR A 90 -12.41 18.06 6.41
N ALA A 91 -13.34 17.44 7.14
CA ALA A 91 -13.95 18.06 8.31
C ALA A 91 -12.96 18.26 9.47
N ALA A 92 -12.03 17.33 9.66
CA ALA A 92 -11.05 17.37 10.74
C ALA A 92 -9.83 18.24 10.44
N ALA A 93 -9.43 18.40 9.17
CA ALA A 93 -8.16 19.03 8.79
C ALA A 93 -7.97 20.44 9.38
N ARG A 94 -9.03 21.25 9.46
CA ARG A 94 -8.97 22.60 10.03
C ARG A 94 -8.75 22.61 11.55
N ALA A 95 -9.10 21.53 12.23
CA ALA A 95 -9.00 21.38 13.68
C ALA A 95 -7.69 20.69 14.11
N VAL A 96 -6.92 20.10 13.18
CA VAL A 96 -5.61 19.51 13.49
C VAL A 96 -4.64 20.64 13.77
N ASP A 97 -4.03 20.69 14.94
CA ASP A 97 -2.93 21.62 15.23
C ASP A 97 -1.73 21.34 14.32
N VAL A 98 -1.07 22.39 13.83
CA VAL A 98 0.13 22.23 12.99
C VAL A 98 1.27 21.60 13.78
N ASP A 99 1.37 21.86 15.08
CA ASP A 99 2.45 21.29 15.89
C ASP A 99 2.28 19.77 16.08
N ASP A 100 1.05 19.28 15.94
CA ASP A 100 0.70 17.86 15.97
C ASP A 100 0.57 17.22 14.57
N ALA A 101 0.70 18.02 13.49
CA ALA A 101 0.53 17.58 12.11
C ALA A 101 1.78 16.86 11.56
N TYR A 102 2.09 15.72 12.17
CA TYR A 102 3.22 14.86 11.82
C TYR A 102 2.83 13.37 11.83
N PRO A 103 3.62 12.50 11.17
CA PRO A 103 3.48 11.06 11.35
C PRO A 103 3.56 10.66 12.83
N ARG A 104 2.84 9.60 13.20
CA ARG A 104 2.88 9.07 14.58
C ARG A 104 4.31 8.63 14.91
N ASN A 105 4.78 8.97 16.10
CA ASN A 105 6.13 8.66 16.57
C ASN A 105 7.26 9.23 15.68
N ALA A 106 7.00 10.33 14.95
CA ALA A 106 8.03 11.00 14.18
C ALA A 106 9.13 11.55 15.10
N ASP A 107 10.38 11.19 14.81
CA ASP A 107 11.56 11.82 15.38
C ASP A 107 11.81 13.21 14.75
N GLU A 108 12.79 13.95 15.26
CA GLU A 108 13.06 15.31 14.77
C GLU A 108 13.59 15.34 13.32
N GLU A 109 14.26 14.27 12.87
CA GLU A 109 14.67 14.13 11.47
C GLU A 109 13.42 14.03 10.57
N THR A 110 12.49 13.14 10.91
CA THR A 110 11.22 12.96 10.19
C THR A 110 10.38 14.24 10.20
N LYS A 111 10.31 14.94 11.33
CA LYS A 111 9.58 16.22 11.41
C LYS A 111 10.24 17.29 10.54
N THR A 112 11.58 17.35 10.50
CA THR A 112 12.33 18.28 9.66
C THR A 112 12.10 17.99 8.19
N PHE A 113 12.19 16.72 7.77
CA PHE A 113 11.84 16.29 6.43
C PHE A 113 10.40 16.70 6.07
N THR A 114 9.45 16.45 6.97
CA THR A 114 8.03 16.79 6.73
C THR A 114 7.83 18.30 6.55
N ARG A 115 8.46 19.14 7.39
CA ARG A 115 8.38 20.61 7.26
C ARG A 115 9.02 21.14 5.99
N TYR A 116 10.08 20.47 5.51
CA TYR A 116 10.76 20.86 4.28
C TYR A 116 9.88 20.65 3.05
N TRP A 117 9.17 19.52 2.97
CA TRP A 117 8.38 19.14 1.80
C TRP A 117 6.93 19.63 1.80
N PHE A 118 6.34 19.87 2.98
CA PHE A 118 4.92 20.17 3.10
C PHE A 118 4.67 21.43 3.93
N ASP A 119 3.88 22.35 3.38
CA ASP A 119 3.37 23.51 4.12
C ASP A 119 2.35 23.11 5.20
N ASP A 120 2.01 24.07 6.06
CA ASP A 120 1.12 23.85 7.20
C ASP A 120 -0.28 23.33 6.80
N THR A 121 -0.81 23.76 5.66
CA THR A 121 -2.12 23.33 5.18
C THR A 121 -2.06 21.87 4.76
N ASN A 122 -1.06 21.52 3.94
CA ASN A 122 -0.84 20.16 3.46
C ASN A 122 -0.55 19.21 4.61
N ARG A 123 0.27 19.60 5.59
CA ARG A 123 0.56 18.80 6.78
C ARG A 123 -0.70 18.47 7.57
N ARG A 124 -1.56 19.47 7.84
CA ARG A 124 -2.84 19.27 8.55
C ARG A 124 -3.78 18.33 7.77
N GLN A 125 -3.87 18.51 6.45
CA GLN A 125 -4.70 17.66 5.59
C GLN A 125 -4.21 16.21 5.53
N LEU A 126 -2.91 16.00 5.37
CA LEU A 126 -2.29 14.67 5.33
C LEU A 126 -2.41 13.96 6.69
N ALA A 127 -2.17 14.67 7.80
CA ALA A 127 -2.35 14.12 9.14
C ALA A 127 -3.82 13.71 9.41
N ALA A 128 -4.78 14.56 9.02
CA ALA A 128 -6.21 14.23 9.12
C ALA A 128 -6.59 13.02 8.24
N LEU A 129 -6.05 12.94 7.03
CA LEU A 129 -6.29 11.84 6.10
C LEU A 129 -5.71 10.53 6.62
N ALA A 130 -4.44 10.53 7.07
CA ALA A 130 -3.78 9.41 7.70
C ALA A 130 -4.55 8.89 8.91
N SER A 131 -5.03 9.79 9.79
CA SER A 131 -5.86 9.43 10.95
C SER A 131 -7.20 8.81 10.54
N ALA A 132 -7.86 9.36 9.53
CA ALA A 132 -9.13 8.84 9.02
C ALA A 132 -8.97 7.45 8.36
N ILE A 133 -7.87 7.23 7.61
CA ILE A 133 -7.52 5.91 7.06
C ILE A 133 -7.29 4.92 8.19
N GLN A 134 -6.49 5.28 9.20
CA GLN A 134 -6.18 4.42 10.34
C GLN A 134 -7.43 3.93 11.07
N ALA A 135 -8.45 4.80 11.19
CA ALA A 135 -9.74 4.48 11.81
C ALA A 135 -10.61 3.50 11.00
N THR A 136 -10.22 3.12 9.78
CA THR A 136 -10.94 2.14 8.97
C THR A 136 -10.76 0.72 9.54
N ARG A 137 -11.87 0.06 9.89
CA ARG A 137 -11.84 -1.25 10.58
C ARG A 137 -11.43 -2.42 9.68
N LYS A 138 -11.95 -2.50 8.45
CA LYS A 138 -11.70 -3.63 7.55
C LYS A 138 -10.27 -3.55 7.01
N VAL A 139 -9.42 -4.51 7.40
CA VAL A 139 -7.97 -4.48 7.16
C VAL A 139 -7.63 -4.36 5.67
N GLY A 140 -8.18 -5.22 4.81
CA GLY A 140 -7.90 -5.15 3.35
C GLY A 140 -8.33 -3.82 2.73
N VAL A 141 -9.46 -3.25 3.15
CA VAL A 141 -9.89 -1.92 2.69
C VAL A 141 -8.92 -0.83 3.19
N ARG A 142 -8.55 -0.87 4.48
CA ARG A 142 -7.58 0.07 5.05
C ARG A 142 -6.23 -0.02 4.32
N ARG A 143 -5.81 -1.21 3.94
CA ARG A 143 -4.57 -1.46 3.20
C ARG A 143 -4.58 -0.79 1.83
N VAL A 144 -5.67 -0.97 1.05
CA VAL A 144 -5.86 -0.28 -0.24
C VAL A 144 -5.84 1.24 -0.08
N LEU A 145 -6.46 1.77 0.98
CA LEU A 145 -6.45 3.20 1.27
C LEU A 145 -5.05 3.72 1.59
N TRP A 146 -4.26 2.99 2.39
CA TRP A 146 -2.86 3.33 2.65
C TRP A 146 -2.00 3.26 1.38
N CYS A 147 -2.15 2.22 0.57
CA CYS A 147 -1.45 2.08 -0.71
C CYS A 147 -1.83 3.19 -1.70
N SER A 148 -3.04 3.74 -1.61
CA SER A 148 -3.46 4.89 -2.42
C SER A 148 -2.87 6.20 -1.89
N PHE A 149 -2.74 6.32 -0.57
CA PHE A 149 -2.18 7.49 0.11
C PHE A 149 -0.66 7.62 -0.07
N SER A 150 0.05 6.51 -0.30
CA SER A 150 1.50 6.49 -0.53
C SER A 150 1.93 6.84 -1.96
N ARG A 151 0.98 7.17 -2.85
CA ARG A 151 1.25 7.49 -4.26
C ARG A 151 1.68 8.93 -4.47
#